data_AF-A0A7Y2HGR2-F1
#
_entry.id   AF-A0A7Y2HGR2-F1
#
_cell.length_a   1.000
_cell.length_b   1.000
_cell.length_c   1.000
_cell.angle_alpha   90.00
_cell.angle_beta   90.00
_cell.angle_gamma   90.00
#
_symmetry.space_group_name_H-M   'P 1'
#
loop_
_entity.id
_entity.type
_entity.pdbx_description
1 polymer ?
#
loop_
_entity_poly.entity_id
_entity_poly.type
_entity_poly.pdbx_seq_one_letter_code
_entity_poly.pdbx_strand_id
1 'polypeptide(L)'
;MDIERLNRKHYLGLDMYYRVGFGLSSKLIKFENGVIHLEVVIGRKWKKNYNSTAAELAYAWRDSHKELSKAIACKVFIVDTKANQYKQFFIHSGIKPTYDAKKGIIFAKNYLN
;
A
#
# COMPACT_ATOMS: atom_id res chain seq x y z
N MET A 1 0.05 2.35 -18.58
CA MET A 1 -0.60 1.40 -17.66
C MET A 1 -1.78 2.10 -17.02
N ASP A 2 -2.97 1.52 -17.06
CA ASP A 2 -4.16 2.10 -16.43
C ASP A 2 -4.17 1.77 -14.92
N ILE A 3 -3.76 2.77 -14.11
CA ILE A 3 -3.65 2.64 -12.66
C ILE A 3 -5.04 2.51 -12.01
N GLU A 4 -6.06 3.17 -12.54
CA GLU A 4 -7.41 3.10 -11.98
C GLU A 4 -8.01 1.71 -12.15
N ARG A 5 -7.87 1.15 -13.34
CA ARG A 5 -8.30 -0.23 -13.62
C ARG A 5 -7.57 -1.25 -12.73
N LEU A 6 -6.26 -1.08 -12.53
CA LEU A 6 -5.47 -1.97 -11.68
C LEU A 6 -5.90 -1.86 -10.21
N ASN A 7 -6.12 -0.64 -9.71
CA ASN A 7 -6.63 -0.41 -8.37
C ASN A 7 -8.01 -1.04 -8.16
N ARG A 8 -8.93 -0.91 -9.13
CA ARG A 8 -10.26 -1.57 -9.06
C ARG A 8 -10.12 -3.09 -9.01
N LYS A 9 -9.25 -3.67 -9.83
CA LYS A 9 -8.97 -5.12 -9.83
C LYS A 9 -8.40 -5.59 -8.49
N HIS A 10 -7.40 -4.89 -7.96
CA HIS A 10 -6.82 -5.21 -6.65
C HIS A 10 -7.85 -5.10 -5.53
N TYR A 11 -8.72 -4.08 -5.60
CA TYR A 11 -9.77 -3.87 -4.61
C TYR A 11 -10.74 -5.04 -4.56
N LEU A 12 -11.26 -5.47 -5.72
CA LEU A 12 -12.20 -6.58 -5.81
C LEU A 12 -11.58 -7.93 -5.42
N GLY A 13 -10.29 -8.13 -5.71
CA GLY A 13 -9.63 -9.43 -5.48
C GLY A 13 -9.08 -9.61 -4.06
N LEU A 14 -8.52 -8.56 -3.45
CA LEU A 14 -7.72 -8.70 -2.23
C LEU A 14 -7.97 -7.58 -1.21
N ASP A 15 -7.95 -6.31 -1.62
CA ASP A 15 -8.04 -5.16 -0.68
C ASP A 15 -9.36 -5.13 0.10
N MET A 16 -10.48 -5.60 -0.48
CA MET A 16 -11.79 -5.62 0.20
C MET A 16 -11.75 -6.43 1.51
N TYR A 17 -11.11 -7.61 1.48
CA TYR A 17 -10.98 -8.47 2.65
C TYR A 17 -10.11 -7.81 3.73
N TYR A 18 -8.97 -7.22 3.33
CA TYR A 18 -8.10 -6.46 4.24
C TYR A 18 -8.80 -5.24 4.83
N ARG A 19 -9.61 -4.54 4.03
CA ARG A 19 -10.32 -3.32 4.47
C ARG A 19 -11.40 -3.64 5.50
N VAL A 20 -12.26 -4.61 5.22
CA VAL A 20 -13.38 -4.96 6.11
C VAL A 20 -12.90 -5.75 7.34
N GLY A 21 -12.06 -6.76 7.11
CA GLY A 21 -11.58 -7.66 8.15
C GLY A 21 -10.57 -7.00 9.07
N PHE A 22 -9.61 -6.26 8.49
CA PHE A 22 -8.41 -5.81 9.20
C PHE A 22 -8.25 -4.28 9.24
N GLY A 23 -9.13 -3.52 8.62
CA GLY A 23 -9.02 -2.05 8.56
C GLY A 23 -7.77 -1.59 7.83
N LEU A 24 -7.25 -2.38 6.89
CA LEU A 24 -6.06 -2.07 6.10
C LEU A 24 -6.50 -1.85 4.65
N SER A 25 -6.03 -0.78 4.03
CA SER A 25 -6.25 -0.57 2.59
C SER A 25 -5.00 -0.07 1.91
N SER A 26 -4.88 -0.40 0.64
CA SER A 26 -3.74 -0.06 -0.19
C SER A 26 -4.18 0.38 -1.58
N LYS A 27 -3.46 1.37 -2.13
CA LYS A 27 -3.73 1.93 -3.44
C LYS A 27 -2.43 2.20 -4.18
N LEU A 28 -2.35 1.78 -5.43
CA LEU A 28 -1.28 2.16 -6.32
C LEU A 28 -1.44 3.63 -6.72
N ILE A 29 -0.43 4.44 -6.42
CA ILE A 29 -0.35 5.86 -6.79
C ILE A 29 0.28 5.99 -8.17
N LYS A 30 1.43 5.34 -8.37
CA LYS A 30 2.22 5.39 -9.61
C LYS A 30 3.15 4.20 -9.74
N PHE A 31 3.54 3.90 -10.97
CA PHE A 31 4.54 2.91 -11.31
C PHE A 31 5.43 3.46 -12.41
N GLU A 32 6.70 3.71 -12.09
CA GLU A 32 7.67 4.33 -12.99
C GLU A 32 9.06 3.74 -12.72
N ASN A 33 9.86 3.53 -13.77
CA ASN A 33 11.23 3.03 -13.67
C ASN A 33 11.38 1.74 -12.83
N GLY A 34 10.39 0.85 -12.88
CA GLY A 34 10.37 -0.37 -12.07
C GLY A 34 10.09 -0.16 -10.58
N VAL A 35 9.67 1.04 -10.16
CA VAL A 35 9.37 1.37 -8.76
C VAL A 35 7.87 1.56 -8.56
N ILE A 36 7.29 0.70 -7.72
CA ILE A 36 5.89 0.80 -7.27
C ILE A 36 5.79 1.91 -6.23
N HIS A 37 4.75 2.74 -6.31
CA HIS A 37 4.44 3.71 -5.27
C HIS A 37 3.05 3.43 -4.71
N LEU A 38 2.99 2.98 -3.46
CA LEU A 38 1.75 2.60 -2.78
C LEU A 38 1.39 3.61 -1.71
N GLU A 39 0.11 3.96 -1.64
CA GLU A 39 -0.49 4.58 -0.47
C GLU A 39 -1.15 3.49 0.36
N VAL A 40 -0.89 3.49 1.66
CA VAL A 40 -1.44 2.50 2.60
C VAL A 40 -2.10 3.24 3.73
N VAL A 41 -3.37 2.91 3.98
CA VAL A 41 -4.12 3.43 5.12
C VAL A 41 -4.28 2.31 6.13
N ILE A 42 -3.75 2.55 7.32
CA ILE A 42 -3.80 1.62 8.46
C ILE A 42 -4.88 2.11 9.42
N GLY A 43 -5.83 1.23 9.72
CA GLY A 43 -6.89 1.44 10.71
C GLY A 43 -6.65 0.68 12.01
N ARG A 44 -7.55 0.87 12.97
CA ARG A 44 -7.41 0.39 14.37
C ARG A 44 -7.24 -1.12 14.51
N LYS A 45 -7.82 -1.91 13.62
CA LYS A 45 -7.80 -3.38 13.66
C LYS A 45 -6.43 -3.97 13.26
N TRP A 46 -5.60 -3.22 12.55
CA TRP A 46 -4.28 -3.68 12.14
C TRP A 46 -3.26 -3.52 13.27
N LYS A 47 -2.59 -4.62 13.60
CA LYS A 47 -1.65 -4.66 14.74
C LYS A 47 -0.18 -4.72 14.33
N LYS A 48 0.12 -4.98 13.05
CA LYS A 48 1.51 -5.08 12.57
C LYS A 48 2.15 -3.69 12.50
N ASN A 49 3.47 -3.64 12.69
CA ASN A 49 4.24 -2.40 12.58
C ASN A 49 4.35 -1.94 11.11
N TYR A 50 4.80 -0.70 10.91
CA TYR A 50 4.90 -0.10 9.58
C TYR A 50 5.84 -0.84 8.63
N ASN A 51 6.95 -1.40 9.12
CA ASN A 51 7.92 -2.10 8.28
C ASN A 51 7.33 -3.41 7.74
N SER A 52 6.76 -4.23 8.63
CA SER A 52 6.09 -5.48 8.26
C SER A 52 4.92 -5.23 7.31
N THR A 53 4.12 -4.19 7.60
CA THR A 53 2.99 -3.79 6.74
C THR A 53 3.46 -3.37 5.34
N ALA A 54 4.50 -2.54 5.27
CA ALA A 54 5.04 -2.07 4.00
C ALA A 54 5.60 -3.23 3.17
N ALA A 55 6.34 -4.15 3.79
CA ALA A 55 6.87 -5.33 3.11
C ALA A 55 5.73 -6.22 2.59
N GLU A 56 4.78 -6.58 3.44
CA GLU A 56 3.66 -7.46 3.10
C GLU A 56 2.84 -6.92 1.93
N LEU A 57 2.48 -5.63 1.97
CA LEU A 57 1.73 -5.01 0.89
C LEU A 57 2.57 -4.83 -0.38
N ALA A 58 3.85 -4.48 -0.26
CA ALA A 58 4.73 -4.37 -1.42
C ALA A 58 4.81 -5.71 -2.19
N TYR A 59 5.03 -6.82 -1.49
CA TYR A 59 5.06 -8.15 -2.08
C TYR A 59 3.68 -8.56 -2.63
N ALA A 60 2.60 -8.32 -1.88
CA ALA A 60 1.24 -8.61 -2.33
C ALA A 60 0.92 -7.90 -3.66
N TRP A 61 1.27 -6.61 -3.80
CA TRP A 61 1.04 -5.86 -5.04
C TRP A 61 1.87 -6.38 -6.21
N ARG A 62 3.15 -6.65 -6.00
CA ARG A 62 4.06 -7.16 -7.04
C ARG A 62 3.63 -8.55 -7.53
N ASP A 63 3.27 -9.43 -6.61
CA ASP A 63 3.02 -10.85 -6.92
C ASP A 63 1.59 -11.09 -7.45
N SER A 64 0.62 -10.25 -7.08
CA SER A 64 -0.78 -10.37 -7.56
C SER A 64 -1.02 -9.78 -8.95
N HIS A 65 -0.13 -8.91 -9.45
CA HIS A 65 -0.30 -8.24 -10.74
C HIS A 65 0.87 -8.51 -11.67
N LYS A 66 0.57 -9.12 -12.83
CA LYS A 66 1.58 -9.41 -13.85
C LYS A 66 2.27 -8.13 -14.34
N GLU A 67 1.53 -7.02 -14.37
CA GLU A 67 2.00 -5.69 -14.75
C GLU A 67 3.11 -5.17 -13.81
N LEU A 68 3.10 -5.56 -12.54
CA LEU A 68 4.03 -5.12 -11.51
C LEU A 68 5.12 -6.16 -11.21
N SER A 69 5.06 -7.35 -11.81
CA SER A 69 5.98 -8.46 -11.56
C SER A 69 7.46 -8.11 -11.76
N LYS A 70 7.76 -7.19 -12.69
CA LYS A 70 9.11 -6.70 -12.99
C LYS A 70 9.57 -5.54 -12.09
N ALA A 71 8.81 -5.20 -11.06
CA ALA A 71 9.21 -4.15 -10.14
C ALA A 71 10.47 -4.55 -9.36
N ILE A 72 11.43 -3.61 -9.28
CA ILE A 72 12.68 -3.76 -8.53
C ILE A 72 12.56 -3.24 -7.09
N ALA A 73 11.65 -2.29 -6.87
CA ALA A 73 11.41 -1.68 -5.57
C ALA A 73 9.97 -1.18 -5.41
N CYS A 74 9.62 -0.88 -4.17
CA CYS A 74 8.35 -0.27 -3.79
C CYS A 74 8.56 0.81 -2.73
N LYS A 75 8.02 2.01 -2.97
CA LYS A 75 7.89 3.08 -1.99
C LYS A 75 6.48 3.06 -1.42
N VAL A 76 6.37 2.89 -0.11
CA VAL A 76 5.11 2.81 0.62
C VAL A 76 4.93 4.06 1.46
N PHE A 77 3.85 4.80 1.21
CA PHE A 77 3.41 5.97 1.95
C PHE A 77 2.30 5.55 2.90
N ILE A 78 2.53 5.69 4.20
CA ILE A 78 1.62 5.18 5.23
C ILE A 78 0.85 6.34 5.84
N VAL A 79 -0.47 6.17 5.92
CA VAL A 79 -1.40 7.01 6.69
C VAL A 79 -1.93 6.15 7.84
N ASP A 80 -1.65 6.56 9.06
CA ASP A 80 -2.07 5.88 10.27
C ASP A 80 -3.29 6.56 10.88
N THR A 81 -4.47 6.00 10.63
CA THR A 81 -5.74 6.45 11.21
C THR A 81 -6.02 5.86 12.59
N LYS A 82 -5.20 4.89 13.04
CA LYS A 82 -5.25 4.36 14.40
C LYS A 82 -4.64 5.37 15.38
N ALA A 83 -3.46 5.90 15.06
CA ALA A 83 -2.79 6.91 15.87
C ALA A 83 -3.45 8.30 15.71
N ASN A 84 -3.88 8.64 14.49
CA ASN A 84 -4.46 9.94 14.16
C ASN A 84 -5.89 9.79 13.63
N GLN A 85 -6.86 9.64 14.55
CA GLN A 85 -8.25 9.33 14.20
C GLN A 85 -8.91 10.39 13.30
N TYR A 86 -8.54 11.66 13.44
CA TYR A 86 -9.03 12.76 12.59
C TYR A 86 -8.68 12.56 11.11
N LYS A 87 -7.62 11.82 10.77
CA LYS A 87 -7.26 11.55 9.37
C LYS A 87 -8.30 10.68 8.67
N GLN A 88 -9.07 9.88 9.42
CA GLN A 88 -10.19 9.13 8.87
C GLN A 88 -11.28 10.07 8.33
N PHE A 89 -11.56 11.17 9.05
CA PHE A 89 -12.51 12.19 8.61
C PHE A 89 -12.06 12.90 7.33
N PHE A 90 -10.77 13.25 7.23
CA PHE A 90 -10.21 13.84 6.01
C PHE A 90 -10.36 12.92 4.81
N ILE A 91 -10.04 11.63 4.96
CA ILE A 91 -10.18 10.64 3.89
C ILE A 91 -11.64 10.56 3.41
N HIS A 92 -12.60 10.50 4.33
CA HIS A 92 -14.03 10.47 3.98
C HIS A 92 -14.51 11.75 3.30
N SER A 93 -13.90 12.89 3.62
CA SER A 93 -14.20 14.20 3.02
C SER A 93 -13.49 14.42 1.68
N GLY A 94 -12.76 13.43 1.16
CA GLY A 94 -11.96 13.55 -0.06
C GLY A 94 -10.69 14.39 0.10
N ILE A 95 -10.34 14.80 1.33
CA ILE A 95 -9.13 15.56 1.64
C ILE A 95 -7.99 14.59 1.85
N LYS A 96 -6.90 14.77 1.11
CA LYS A 96 -5.72 13.90 1.21
C LYS A 96 -4.94 14.19 2.51
N PRO A 97 -4.87 13.24 3.46
CA PRO A 97 -4.13 13.44 4.69
C PRO A 97 -2.61 13.38 4.46
N THR A 98 -1.84 13.95 5.39
CA THR A 98 -0.38 13.83 5.40
C THR A 98 0.07 12.42 5.76
N TYR A 99 1.19 11.99 5.19
CA TYR A 99 1.79 10.68 5.48
C TYR A 99 2.49 10.67 6.84
N ASP A 100 2.20 9.64 7.64
CA ASP A 100 2.83 9.39 8.94
C ASP A 100 4.19 8.72 8.80
N ALA A 101 4.36 7.88 7.76
CA ALA A 101 5.63 7.23 7.49
C ALA A 101 5.84 7.01 5.98
N LYS A 102 7.10 6.91 5.59
CA LYS A 102 7.54 6.51 4.25
C LYS A 102 8.50 5.34 4.39
N LYS A 103 8.26 4.26 3.66
CA LYS A 103 9.08 3.04 3.70
C LYS A 103 9.50 2.66 2.29
N GLY A 104 10.74 2.19 2.14
CA GLY A 104 11.26 1.64 0.89
C GLY A 104 11.47 0.15 1.03
N ILE A 105 10.95 -0.63 0.09
CA ILE A 105 11.13 -2.07 0.00
C ILE A 105 11.88 -2.34 -1.30
N ILE A 106 12.98 -3.10 -1.21
CA ILE A 106 13.72 -3.57 -2.38
C ILE A 106 13.37 -5.04 -2.56
N PHE A 107 13.01 -5.42 -3.77
CA PHE A 107 12.51 -6.76 -4.10
C PHE A 107 13.62 -7.78 -4.39
N ALA A 108 14.85 -7.45 -3.99
CA ALA A 108 16.04 -8.25 -4.21
C ALA A 108 15.96 -9.58 -3.46
N LYS A 109 16.04 -10.71 -4.19
CA LYS A 109 16.27 -12.01 -3.56
C LYS A 109 17.75 -12.26 -3.22
N ASN A 110 18.73 -11.54 -3.79
CA ASN A 110 20.18 -11.86 -3.68
C ASN A 110 21.18 -10.67 -3.84
N TYR A 111 20.82 -9.41 -3.58
CA TYR A 111 21.78 -8.26 -3.74
C TYR A 111 22.55 -7.89 -2.46
N LEU A 112 22.37 -8.65 -1.39
CA LEU A 112 23.13 -8.54 -0.15
C LEU A 112 23.74 -9.93 0.12
N ASN A 113 24.67 -10.33 -0.74
CA ASN A 113 25.63 -11.39 -0.41
C ASN A 113 26.76 -10.76 0.40
#